data_AF-A0A3E0I5Y8-F1
#
_entry.id   AF-A0A3E0I5Y8-F1
#
_cell.length_a   1.000
_cell.length_b   1.000
_cell.length_c   1.000
_cell.angle_alpha   90.00
_cell.angle_beta   90.00
_cell.angle_gamma   90.00
#
_symmetry.space_group_name_H-M   'P 1'
#
loop_
_entity.id
_entity.type
_entity.pdbx_description
1 polymer ?
#
loop_
_entity_poly.entity_id
_entity_poly.type
_entity_poly.pdbx_seq_one_letter_code
_entity_poly.pdbx_strand_id
1 'polypeptide(L)'
;MRTRPTLTWTDPDAELPRTTSLAEVVDVVGRGRVAVLSGAGISTESGIPDYRSDTGRLKRHVPMTYDDFVASEHGRRRYWARSHVGWRTIARAAPNDGHRAVATLQQRGFLTGVITQNVDGLHQAAGARDVIELHGSLDRVICLGCRTTTGRDELDVRLHTANPAFGGVATRINPDGDVELDEQVVAGFELVDCTDCDRGVLKPDVVFFGENVPRPRVEQCYRLVDDSDALLVLGSSLTVMSGLRFVRHAAKAGKPVLIINHGRTRGDKEATVRVDRPLGEALTELVSAV
;
A
#
# COMPACT_ATOMS: atom_id res chain seq x y z
N MET A 1 4.14 18.66 12.35
CA MET A 1 2.68 18.90 12.24
C MET A 1 2.04 17.61 11.74
N ARG A 2 1.31 16.90 12.61
CA ARG A 2 0.69 15.59 12.30
C ARG A 2 -0.46 15.82 11.32
N THR A 3 -0.40 15.22 10.13
CA THR A 3 -1.36 15.48 9.05
C THR A 3 -2.55 14.54 9.18
N ARG A 4 -3.75 15.11 9.35
CA ARG A 4 -5.01 14.36 9.20
C ARG A 4 -5.12 13.84 7.76
N PRO A 5 -5.77 12.67 7.51
CA PRO A 5 -5.97 12.17 6.16
C PRO A 5 -6.66 13.24 5.30
N THR A 6 -6.09 13.57 4.14
CA THR A 6 -6.78 14.43 3.17
C THR A 6 -7.93 13.63 2.57
N LEU A 7 -9.16 13.96 2.99
CA LEU A 7 -10.40 13.26 2.59
C LEU A 7 -10.96 13.76 1.26
N THR A 8 -10.75 15.03 0.95
CA THR A 8 -11.18 15.67 -0.30
C THR A 8 -10.07 16.58 -0.81
N TRP A 9 -9.87 16.56 -2.13
CA TRP A 9 -9.03 17.52 -2.83
C TRP A 9 -9.75 17.91 -4.11
N THR A 10 -10.03 19.20 -4.24
CA THR A 10 -10.55 19.82 -5.45
C THR A 10 -9.40 20.59 -6.08
N ASP A 11 -8.96 20.17 -7.27
CA ASP A 11 -8.23 21.07 -8.16
C ASP A 11 -9.24 21.73 -9.09
N PRO A 12 -9.22 23.07 -9.25
CA PRO A 12 -10.08 23.76 -10.18
C PRO A 12 -9.64 23.51 -11.62
N ASP A 13 -10.61 23.23 -12.49
CA ASP A 13 -10.74 23.53 -13.95
C ASP A 13 -9.55 23.41 -14.93
N ALA A 14 -8.39 22.86 -14.56
CA ALA A 14 -7.29 22.63 -15.49
C ALA A 14 -7.50 21.37 -16.34
N GLU A 15 -7.21 21.46 -17.64
CA GLU A 15 -7.14 20.31 -18.54
C GLU A 15 -5.90 19.47 -18.15
N LEU A 16 -6.13 18.36 -17.47
CA LEU A 16 -5.08 17.48 -16.97
C LEU A 16 -4.62 16.52 -18.07
N PRO A 17 -3.34 16.08 -18.09
CA PRO A 17 -2.78 15.24 -19.15
C PRO A 17 -3.41 13.84 -19.11
N ARG A 18 -4.57 13.66 -19.75
CA ARG A 18 -5.34 12.40 -19.77
C ARG A 18 -5.33 11.80 -21.16
N THR A 19 -5.02 10.51 -21.25
CA THR A 19 -5.12 9.73 -22.48
C THR A 19 -5.54 8.29 -22.17
N THR A 20 -5.91 7.54 -23.19
CA THR A 20 -6.02 6.08 -23.14
C THR A 20 -4.86 5.39 -23.87
N SER A 21 -4.04 6.16 -24.60
CA SER A 21 -2.87 5.62 -25.31
C SER A 21 -1.72 5.33 -24.37
N LEU A 22 -1.04 4.20 -24.58
CA LEU A 22 0.20 3.85 -23.88
C LEU A 22 1.47 4.33 -24.60
N ALA A 23 1.37 5.01 -25.74
CA ALA A 23 2.54 5.31 -26.59
C ALA A 23 3.70 6.00 -25.84
N GLU A 24 3.41 7.06 -25.08
CA GLU A 24 4.42 7.76 -24.27
C GLU A 24 5.00 6.87 -23.16
N VAL A 25 4.15 6.02 -22.55
CA VAL A 25 4.59 5.08 -21.51
C VAL A 25 5.52 4.03 -22.10
N VAL A 26 5.18 3.48 -23.27
CA VAL A 26 5.99 2.49 -23.99
C VAL A 26 7.34 3.07 -24.38
N ASP A 27 7.37 4.28 -24.95
CA ASP A 27 8.63 4.94 -25.34
C ASP A 27 9.54 5.17 -24.13
N VAL A 28 9.01 5.74 -23.05
CA VAL A 28 9.83 6.04 -21.86
C VAL A 28 10.26 4.76 -21.12
N VAL A 29 9.38 3.78 -20.95
CA VAL A 29 9.72 2.50 -20.29
C VAL A 29 10.68 1.66 -21.13
N GLY A 30 10.53 1.67 -22.46
CA GLY A 30 11.41 0.94 -23.38
C GLY A 30 12.87 1.43 -23.36
N ARG A 31 13.12 2.66 -22.87
CA ARG A 31 14.48 3.18 -22.63
C ARG A 31 15.12 2.64 -21.34
N GLY A 32 14.34 2.02 -20.47
CA GLY A 32 14.79 1.39 -19.22
C GLY A 32 15.02 2.36 -18.07
N ARG A 33 15.60 1.83 -16.97
CA ARG A 33 15.91 2.58 -15.73
C ARG A 33 14.70 3.32 -15.12
N VAL A 34 13.53 2.69 -15.10
CA VAL A 34 12.31 3.28 -14.53
C VAL A 34 12.08 2.83 -13.08
N ALA A 35 11.80 3.78 -12.18
CA ALA A 35 11.28 3.46 -10.85
C ALA A 35 9.76 3.29 -10.89
N VAL A 36 9.23 2.27 -10.22
CA VAL A 36 7.78 2.12 -10.03
C VAL A 36 7.36 2.67 -8.68
N LEU A 37 6.23 3.38 -8.62
CA LEU A 37 5.50 3.71 -7.40
C LEU A 37 4.07 3.17 -7.49
N SER A 38 3.74 2.11 -6.75
CA SER A 38 2.39 1.54 -6.73
C SER A 38 1.55 1.96 -5.51
N GLY A 39 0.24 1.93 -5.68
CA GLY A 39 -0.74 2.06 -4.60
C GLY A 39 -1.82 0.99 -4.67
N ALA A 40 -2.84 1.11 -3.81
CA ALA A 40 -3.83 0.05 -3.60
C ALA A 40 -4.62 -0.34 -4.86
N GLY A 41 -4.72 0.56 -5.84
CA GLY A 41 -5.39 0.31 -7.12
C GLY A 41 -4.83 -0.90 -7.86
N ILE A 42 -3.53 -1.19 -7.75
CA ILE A 42 -2.94 -2.37 -8.41
C ILE A 42 -3.42 -3.69 -7.81
N SER A 43 -3.89 -3.70 -6.55
CA SER A 43 -4.36 -4.91 -5.85
C SER A 43 -5.87 -5.14 -5.98
N THR A 44 -6.60 -4.24 -6.62
CA THR A 44 -8.08 -4.35 -6.79
C THR A 44 -8.49 -5.59 -7.57
N GLU A 45 -7.81 -5.91 -8.67
CA GLU A 45 -8.05 -7.14 -9.45
C GLU A 45 -7.60 -8.41 -8.71
N SER A 46 -6.89 -8.28 -7.59
CA SER A 46 -6.54 -9.41 -6.69
C SER A 46 -7.59 -9.63 -5.58
N GLY A 47 -8.70 -8.90 -5.62
CA GLY A 47 -9.78 -8.98 -4.62
C GLY A 47 -9.52 -8.17 -3.34
N ILE A 48 -8.41 -7.42 -3.27
CA ILE A 48 -8.13 -6.49 -2.17
C ILE A 48 -8.69 -5.12 -2.58
N PRO A 49 -9.69 -4.56 -1.87
CA PRO A 49 -10.26 -3.27 -2.26
C PRO A 49 -9.22 -2.16 -2.14
N ASP A 50 -9.50 -1.01 -2.74
CA ASP A 50 -8.74 0.21 -2.49
C ASP A 50 -9.45 1.13 -1.48
N TYR A 51 -8.79 2.24 -1.14
CA TYR A 51 -9.37 3.23 -0.24
C TYR A 51 -10.27 4.27 -0.93
N ARG A 52 -10.11 4.61 -2.22
CA ARG A 52 -10.59 5.90 -2.77
C ARG A 52 -11.31 5.86 -4.11
N SER A 53 -11.34 4.75 -4.85
CA SER A 53 -12.11 4.69 -6.09
C SER A 53 -13.62 4.80 -5.82
N ASP A 54 -14.43 4.77 -6.87
CA ASP A 54 -15.89 4.80 -6.71
C ASP A 54 -16.42 3.64 -5.87
N THR A 55 -15.71 2.51 -5.87
CA THR A 55 -15.91 1.33 -5.02
C THR A 55 -15.03 1.34 -3.74
N GLY A 56 -14.19 2.37 -3.54
CA GLY A 56 -13.21 2.47 -2.48
C GLY A 56 -13.77 2.73 -1.08
N ARG A 57 -13.01 2.32 -0.05
CA ARG A 57 -13.51 2.17 1.33
C ARG A 57 -13.57 3.43 2.21
N LEU A 58 -12.84 4.51 1.89
CA LEU A 58 -12.82 5.76 2.68
C LEU A 58 -14.17 6.48 2.73
N LYS A 59 -15.09 6.19 1.81
CA LYS A 59 -16.44 6.78 1.86
C LYS A 59 -17.23 6.33 3.12
N ARG A 60 -16.77 5.33 3.88
CA ARG A 60 -17.53 4.74 5.00
C ARG A 60 -16.76 4.48 6.31
N HIS A 61 -15.42 4.53 6.33
CA HIS A 61 -14.63 4.13 7.51
C HIS A 61 -13.37 5.00 7.70
N VAL A 62 -13.09 5.40 8.95
CA VAL A 62 -11.86 6.11 9.32
C VAL A 62 -10.81 5.08 9.71
N PRO A 63 -9.69 4.96 8.97
CA PRO A 63 -8.63 4.02 9.30
C PRO A 63 -8.07 4.24 10.72
N MET A 64 -7.56 3.16 11.33
CA MET A 64 -6.86 3.24 12.62
C MET A 64 -5.71 4.24 12.54
N THR A 65 -5.65 5.16 13.51
CA THR A 65 -4.51 6.06 13.67
C THR A 65 -3.48 5.47 14.64
N TYR A 66 -2.23 5.90 14.50
CA TYR A 66 -1.17 5.52 15.43
C TYR A 66 -1.50 5.93 16.86
N ASP A 67 -1.97 7.16 17.04
CA ASP A 67 -2.31 7.71 18.35
C ASP A 67 -3.42 6.89 19.03
N ASP A 68 -4.48 6.52 18.29
CA ASP A 68 -5.57 5.68 18.83
C ASP A 68 -5.09 4.30 19.26
N PHE A 69 -4.17 3.70 18.50
CA PHE A 69 -3.61 2.38 18.78
C PHE A 69 -2.71 2.41 20.02
N VAL A 70 -1.81 3.39 20.14
CA VAL A 70 -0.87 3.44 21.28
C VAL A 70 -1.53 3.95 22.56
N ALA A 71 -2.53 4.84 22.45
CA ALA A 71 -3.14 5.49 23.60
C ALA A 71 -4.02 4.57 24.45
N SER A 72 -4.58 3.48 23.89
CA SER A 72 -5.53 2.65 24.63
C SER A 72 -5.47 1.16 24.29
N GLU A 73 -5.60 0.33 25.32
CA GLU A 73 -5.76 -1.12 25.14
C GLU A 73 -7.02 -1.46 24.34
N HIS A 74 -8.10 -0.71 24.55
CA HIS A 74 -9.32 -0.86 23.77
C HIS A 74 -9.08 -0.60 22.26
N GLY A 75 -8.27 0.40 21.90
CA GLY A 75 -7.86 0.65 20.52
C GLY A 75 -7.07 -0.51 19.91
N ARG A 76 -6.13 -1.09 20.68
CA ARG A 76 -5.36 -2.27 20.27
C ARG A 76 -6.25 -3.50 20.09
N ARG A 77 -7.15 -3.74 21.05
CA ARG A 77 -8.12 -4.84 21.01
C ARG A 77 -9.00 -4.73 19.77
N ARG A 78 -9.54 -3.53 19.50
CA ARG A 78 -10.32 -3.25 18.30
C ARG A 78 -9.55 -3.57 17.02
N TYR A 79 -8.31 -3.10 16.92
CA TYR A 79 -7.47 -3.38 15.76
C TYR A 79 -7.23 -4.88 15.57
N TRP A 80 -6.74 -5.57 16.60
CA TRP A 80 -6.34 -6.97 16.49
C TRP A 80 -7.53 -7.92 16.32
N ALA A 81 -8.67 -7.65 16.97
CA ALA A 81 -9.90 -8.42 16.76
C ALA A 81 -10.34 -8.38 15.29
N ARG A 82 -10.31 -7.19 14.69
CA ARG A 82 -10.67 -6.98 13.28
C ARG A 82 -9.62 -7.60 12.35
N SER A 83 -8.34 -7.31 12.58
CA SER A 83 -7.23 -7.88 11.81
C SER A 83 -7.25 -9.41 11.86
N HIS A 84 -7.57 -10.04 12.99
CA HIS A 84 -7.64 -11.51 13.10
C HIS A 84 -8.70 -12.12 12.16
N VAL A 85 -9.84 -11.45 11.99
CA VAL A 85 -10.89 -11.88 11.05
C VAL A 85 -10.51 -11.62 9.60
N GLY A 86 -9.95 -10.44 9.29
CA GLY A 86 -9.65 -10.04 7.91
C GLY A 86 -8.32 -10.59 7.36
N TRP A 87 -7.37 -10.95 8.24
CA TRP A 87 -6.04 -11.45 7.87
C TRP A 87 -6.11 -12.62 6.89
N ARG A 88 -7.02 -13.57 7.13
CA ARG A 88 -7.16 -14.76 6.29
C ARG A 88 -7.49 -14.44 4.83
N THR A 89 -8.17 -13.33 4.56
CA THR A 89 -8.47 -12.96 3.17
C THR A 89 -7.28 -12.28 2.51
N ILE A 90 -6.56 -11.41 3.22
CA ILE A 90 -5.33 -10.81 2.71
C ILE A 90 -4.29 -11.90 2.44
N ALA A 91 -4.08 -12.81 3.39
CA ALA A 91 -3.12 -13.92 3.27
C ALA A 91 -3.46 -14.91 2.14
N ARG A 92 -4.70 -14.93 1.64
CA ARG A 92 -5.14 -15.77 0.52
C ARG A 92 -5.12 -15.05 -0.83
N ALA A 93 -4.92 -13.73 -0.85
CA ALA A 93 -4.86 -12.98 -2.09
C ALA A 93 -3.66 -13.45 -2.91
N ALA A 94 -3.88 -13.64 -4.21
CA ALA A 94 -2.82 -13.99 -5.15
C ALA A 94 -2.53 -12.77 -6.05
N PRO A 95 -1.29 -12.60 -6.52
CA PRO A 95 -0.99 -11.51 -7.46
C PRO A 95 -1.84 -11.60 -8.72
N ASN A 96 -2.23 -10.46 -9.28
CA ASN A 96 -2.91 -10.34 -10.57
C ASN A 96 -1.92 -10.05 -11.72
N ASP A 97 -2.46 -9.82 -12.92
CA ASP A 97 -1.66 -9.55 -14.12
C ASP A 97 -0.83 -8.28 -14.02
N GLY A 98 -1.32 -7.25 -13.32
CA GLY A 98 -0.55 -6.02 -13.08
C GLY A 98 0.74 -6.28 -12.28
N HIS A 99 0.66 -7.08 -11.22
CA HIS A 99 1.84 -7.45 -10.43
C HIS A 99 2.82 -8.31 -11.24
N ARG A 100 2.30 -9.31 -11.98
CA ARG A 100 3.11 -10.16 -12.86
C ARG A 100 3.81 -9.35 -13.96
N ALA A 101 3.12 -8.36 -14.51
CA ALA A 101 3.68 -7.48 -15.53
C ALA A 101 4.82 -6.62 -14.95
N VAL A 102 4.66 -6.05 -13.75
CA VAL A 102 5.75 -5.32 -13.06
C VAL A 102 6.95 -6.22 -12.83
N ALA A 103 6.74 -7.44 -12.32
CA ALA A 103 7.82 -8.42 -12.13
C ALA A 103 8.51 -8.75 -13.47
N THR A 104 7.74 -8.92 -14.55
CA THR A 104 8.27 -9.20 -15.89
C THR A 104 9.10 -8.03 -16.43
N LEU A 105 8.62 -6.79 -16.31
CA LEU A 105 9.37 -5.60 -16.72
C LEU A 105 10.70 -5.48 -15.95
N GLN A 106 10.70 -5.79 -14.65
CA GLN A 106 11.92 -5.80 -13.86
C GLN A 106 12.88 -6.91 -14.29
N GLN A 107 12.38 -8.12 -14.55
CA GLN A 107 13.19 -9.24 -15.04
C GLN A 107 13.82 -8.95 -16.40
N ARG A 108 13.14 -8.18 -17.26
CA ARG A 108 13.66 -7.71 -18.55
C ARG A 108 14.61 -6.51 -18.45
N GLY A 109 14.86 -5.98 -17.25
CA GLY A 109 15.81 -4.90 -17.02
C GLY A 109 15.27 -3.48 -17.27
N PHE A 110 13.97 -3.32 -17.49
CA PHE A 110 13.37 -1.99 -17.70
C PHE A 110 13.22 -1.20 -16.40
N LEU A 111 13.11 -1.89 -15.25
CA LEU A 111 12.86 -1.26 -13.97
C LEU A 111 14.12 -1.23 -13.08
N THR A 112 14.39 -0.07 -12.47
CA THR A 112 15.43 0.08 -11.44
C THR A 112 14.98 -0.52 -10.11
N GLY A 113 13.69 -0.49 -9.82
CA GLY A 113 13.13 -0.98 -8.55
C GLY A 113 11.66 -0.58 -8.35
N VAL A 114 11.06 -1.11 -7.28
CA VAL A 114 9.64 -0.90 -6.96
C VAL A 114 9.50 -0.26 -5.59
N ILE A 115 8.78 0.85 -5.52
CA ILE A 115 8.26 1.43 -4.29
C ILE A 115 6.78 1.08 -4.23
N THR A 116 6.33 0.43 -3.16
CA THR A 116 4.89 0.15 -2.97
C THR A 116 4.38 0.84 -1.71
N GLN A 117 3.22 1.49 -1.83
CA GLN A 117 2.45 1.96 -0.67
C GLN A 117 1.62 0.82 -0.05
N ASN A 118 1.49 -0.31 -0.75
CA ASN A 118 0.71 -1.43 -0.26
C ASN A 118 1.49 -2.20 0.81
N VAL A 119 0.74 -2.90 1.65
CA VAL A 119 1.25 -3.70 2.78
C VAL A 119 0.88 -5.18 2.61
N ASP A 120 0.52 -5.58 1.38
CA ASP A 120 -0.10 -6.87 1.03
C ASP A 120 0.89 -7.95 0.57
N GLY A 121 2.14 -7.59 0.27
CA GLY A 121 3.19 -8.51 -0.19
C GLY A 121 3.02 -9.03 -1.63
N LEU A 122 2.04 -8.53 -2.40
CA LEU A 122 1.70 -9.12 -3.71
C LEU A 122 2.75 -8.89 -4.80
N HIS A 123 3.56 -7.83 -4.70
CA HIS A 123 4.69 -7.64 -5.62
C HIS A 123 5.75 -8.71 -5.46
N GLN A 124 6.12 -9.00 -4.22
CA GLN A 124 7.09 -10.04 -3.89
C GLN A 124 6.55 -11.42 -4.28
N ALA A 125 5.27 -11.70 -4.00
CA ALA A 125 4.62 -12.94 -4.42
C ALA A 125 4.54 -13.09 -5.95
N ALA A 126 4.54 -11.99 -6.72
CA ALA A 126 4.62 -12.02 -8.19
C ALA A 126 6.05 -12.22 -8.72
N GLY A 127 7.07 -12.23 -7.85
CA GLY A 127 8.47 -12.38 -8.22
C GLY A 127 9.21 -11.06 -8.45
N ALA A 128 8.65 -9.92 -8.04
CA ALA A 128 9.39 -8.66 -8.00
C ALA A 128 10.45 -8.71 -6.89
N ARG A 129 11.64 -8.18 -7.19
CA ARG A 129 12.80 -8.06 -6.30
C ARG A 129 13.02 -6.59 -5.94
N ASP A 130 13.84 -6.34 -4.93
CA ASP A 130 14.22 -4.97 -4.52
C ASP A 130 13.00 -4.05 -4.26
N VAL A 131 11.93 -4.63 -3.68
CA VAL A 131 10.68 -3.93 -3.37
C VAL A 131 10.85 -3.16 -2.06
N ILE A 132 10.65 -1.85 -2.11
CA ILE A 132 10.60 -0.98 -0.93
C ILE A 132 9.15 -0.82 -0.49
N GLU A 133 8.79 -1.50 0.59
CA GLU A 133 7.48 -1.41 1.23
C GLU A 133 7.35 -0.12 2.04
N LEU A 134 6.99 0.98 1.38
CA LEU A 134 6.97 2.32 1.96
C LEU A 134 6.19 2.35 3.28
N HIS A 135 5.04 1.68 3.33
CA HIS A 135 4.18 1.63 4.51
C HIS A 135 4.34 0.35 5.32
N GLY A 136 5.40 -0.43 5.12
CA GLY A 136 5.65 -1.67 5.85
C GLY A 136 4.86 -2.85 5.30
N SER A 137 4.64 -3.89 6.11
CA SER A 137 3.98 -5.11 5.67
C SER A 137 3.08 -5.70 6.74
N LEU A 138 1.97 -6.28 6.30
CA LEU A 138 1.06 -7.04 7.16
C LEU A 138 1.59 -8.42 7.52
N ASP A 139 2.60 -8.94 6.81
CA ASP A 139 3.23 -10.23 7.12
C ASP A 139 4.14 -10.18 8.37
N ARG A 140 4.37 -8.99 8.91
CA ARG A 140 5.27 -8.73 10.03
C ARG A 140 4.56 -8.05 11.18
N VAL A 141 5.01 -8.39 12.37
CA VAL A 141 4.60 -7.79 13.64
C VAL A 141 5.83 -7.21 14.29
N ILE A 142 5.70 -6.03 14.89
CA ILE A 142 6.76 -5.36 15.63
C ILE A 142 6.33 -5.08 17.07
N CYS A 143 7.21 -5.40 18.01
CA CYS A 143 7.05 -4.97 19.39
C CYS A 143 7.41 -3.49 19.53
N LEU A 144 6.51 -2.68 20.10
CA LEU A 144 6.78 -1.26 20.36
C LEU A 144 7.76 -1.04 21.53
N GLY A 145 7.95 -2.04 22.39
CA GLY A 145 8.90 -2.01 23.51
C GLY A 145 10.32 -2.37 23.08
N CYS A 146 10.56 -3.64 22.74
CA CYS A 146 11.90 -4.16 22.41
C CYS A 146 12.28 -4.07 20.93
N ARG A 147 11.34 -3.69 20.04
CA ARG A 147 11.54 -3.59 18.58
C ARG A 147 11.80 -4.90 17.86
N THR A 148 11.73 -6.05 18.55
CA THR A 148 11.77 -7.36 17.87
C THR A 148 10.63 -7.48 16.87
N THR A 149 10.94 -8.06 15.71
CA THR A 149 9.98 -8.35 14.66
C THR A 149 9.76 -9.85 14.51
N THR A 150 8.50 -10.27 14.41
CA THR A 150 8.10 -11.67 14.18
C THR A 150 7.14 -11.77 13.00
N GLY A 151 6.87 -12.99 12.54
CA GLY A 151 5.88 -13.26 11.50
C GLY A 151 4.45 -13.04 11.99
N ARG A 152 3.57 -12.54 11.11
CA ARG A 152 2.15 -12.36 11.41
C ARG A 152 1.43 -13.69 11.61
N ASP A 153 1.87 -14.74 10.94
CA ASP A 153 1.43 -16.13 11.08
C ASP A 153 1.67 -16.67 12.51
N GLU A 154 2.84 -16.41 13.08
CA GLU A 154 3.15 -16.77 14.48
C GLU A 154 2.20 -16.07 15.45
N LEU A 155 1.98 -14.77 15.26
CA LEU A 155 0.99 -14.03 16.06
C LEU A 155 -0.43 -14.58 15.86
N ASP A 156 -0.79 -15.03 14.65
CA ASP A 156 -2.13 -15.55 14.37
C ASP A 156 -2.43 -16.84 15.13
N VAL A 157 -1.46 -17.76 15.20
CA VAL A 157 -1.56 -18.98 16.01
C VAL A 157 -1.77 -18.64 17.48
N ARG A 158 -1.03 -17.66 17.98
CA ARG A 158 -1.09 -17.23 19.39
C ARG A 158 -2.42 -16.55 19.72
N LEU A 159 -2.90 -15.66 18.85
CA LEU A 159 -4.21 -15.02 18.98
C LEU A 159 -5.34 -16.05 18.89
N HIS A 160 -5.26 -17.02 17.98
CA HIS A 160 -6.25 -18.09 17.87
C HIS A 160 -6.31 -18.95 19.13
N THR A 161 -5.14 -19.29 19.69
CA THR A 161 -5.04 -20.06 20.94
C THR A 161 -5.63 -19.31 22.13
N ALA A 162 -5.39 -18.00 22.23
CA ALA A 162 -5.98 -17.15 23.27
C ALA A 162 -7.48 -16.91 23.07
N ASN A 163 -7.98 -17.04 21.84
CA ASN A 163 -9.35 -16.70 21.47
C ASN A 163 -10.10 -17.88 20.81
N PRO A 164 -10.22 -19.06 21.45
CA PRO A 164 -10.74 -20.28 20.80
C PRO A 164 -12.23 -20.18 20.45
N ALA A 165 -13.00 -19.37 21.19
CA ALA A 165 -14.42 -19.13 20.95
C ALA A 165 -14.68 -17.91 20.05
N PHE A 166 -13.64 -17.22 19.60
CA PHE A 166 -13.79 -16.00 18.81
C PHE A 166 -14.09 -16.34 17.35
N GLY A 167 -15.35 -16.17 16.96
CA GLY A 167 -15.83 -16.34 15.60
C GLY A 167 -16.49 -15.05 15.11
N GLY A 168 -15.83 -14.34 14.21
CA GLY A 168 -16.40 -13.22 13.46
C GLY A 168 -16.53 -13.58 11.99
N VAL A 169 -17.70 -13.36 11.38
CA VAL A 169 -17.83 -13.42 9.93
C VAL A 169 -17.36 -12.09 9.36
N ALA A 170 -16.28 -12.12 8.57
CA ALA A 170 -15.83 -10.96 7.82
C ALA A 170 -16.93 -10.56 6.81
N THR A 171 -17.65 -9.48 7.07
CA THR A 171 -18.62 -8.98 6.08
C THR A 171 -17.94 -8.13 5.01
N ARG A 172 -16.87 -7.37 5.36
CA ARG A 172 -16.13 -6.44 4.46
C ARG A 172 -14.69 -6.18 4.95
N ILE A 173 -13.68 -6.23 4.06
CA ILE A 173 -12.22 -6.24 4.40
C ILE A 173 -11.45 -5.08 3.77
N ASN A 174 -10.56 -4.41 4.52
CA ASN A 174 -9.92 -3.16 4.12
C ASN A 174 -8.62 -3.47 3.37
N PRO A 175 -8.01 -2.51 2.67
CA PRO A 175 -6.74 -2.73 2.00
C PRO A 175 -5.61 -3.15 2.98
N ASP A 176 -5.73 -2.78 4.26
CA ASP A 176 -4.86 -3.17 5.37
C ASP A 176 -5.36 -4.41 6.15
N GLY A 177 -6.39 -5.10 5.65
CA GLY A 177 -7.00 -6.26 6.29
C GLY A 177 -7.99 -5.94 7.42
N ASP A 178 -8.25 -4.67 7.76
CA ASP A 178 -9.22 -4.31 8.80
C ASP A 178 -10.68 -4.59 8.36
N VAL A 179 -11.49 -5.13 9.27
CA VAL A 179 -12.92 -5.42 9.06
C VAL A 179 -13.78 -4.65 10.05
N GLU A 180 -15.07 -4.51 9.77
CA GLU A 180 -16.02 -4.02 10.79
C GLU A 180 -16.50 -5.19 11.66
N LEU A 181 -16.45 -4.99 12.98
CA LEU A 181 -16.97 -5.90 14.00
C LEU A 181 -17.77 -5.10 15.02
N ASP A 182 -18.80 -5.74 15.57
CA ASP A 182 -19.60 -5.21 16.68
C ASP A 182 -18.72 -4.99 17.92
N GLU A 183 -18.99 -3.92 18.69
CA GLU A 183 -18.19 -3.60 19.88
C GLU A 183 -18.24 -4.69 20.96
N GLN A 184 -19.37 -5.41 21.08
CA GLN A 184 -19.49 -6.53 22.01
C GLN A 184 -18.58 -7.70 21.61
N VAL A 185 -18.45 -7.96 20.30
CA VAL A 185 -17.52 -8.97 19.77
C VAL A 185 -16.08 -8.53 20.06
N VAL A 186 -15.75 -7.25 19.81
CA VAL A 186 -14.42 -6.71 20.10
C VAL A 186 -14.09 -6.80 21.59
N ALA A 187 -15.03 -6.53 22.49
CA ALA A 187 -14.79 -6.53 23.94
C ALA A 187 -14.34 -7.90 24.49
N GLY A 188 -14.80 -8.99 23.88
CA GLY A 188 -14.41 -10.36 24.25
C GLY A 188 -13.07 -10.83 23.68
N PHE A 189 -12.36 -10.01 22.89
CA PHE A 189 -11.09 -10.38 22.28
C PHE A 189 -9.92 -10.19 23.25
N GLU A 190 -9.14 -11.24 23.46
CA GLU A 190 -7.94 -11.26 24.27
C GLU A 190 -6.70 -10.91 23.45
N LEU A 191 -5.94 -9.94 23.93
CA LEU A 191 -4.64 -9.57 23.36
C LEU A 191 -3.54 -10.51 23.87
N VAL A 192 -2.46 -10.64 23.11
CA VAL A 192 -1.24 -11.32 23.53
C VAL A 192 -0.06 -10.34 23.52
N ASP A 193 0.85 -10.51 24.47
CA ASP A 193 2.02 -9.64 24.65
C ASP A 193 3.24 -10.11 23.85
N CYS A 194 4.30 -9.31 23.78
CA CYS A 194 5.58 -9.76 23.23
C CYS A 194 6.15 -10.95 24.02
N THR A 195 6.77 -11.91 23.32
CA THR A 195 7.47 -13.05 23.92
C THR A 195 8.90 -12.73 24.33
N ASP A 196 9.47 -11.65 23.81
CA ASP A 196 10.88 -11.28 24.02
C ASP A 196 11.06 -10.18 25.08
N CYS A 197 9.98 -9.60 25.59
CA CYS A 197 10.03 -8.65 26.70
C CYS A 197 8.75 -8.62 27.52
N ASP A 198 8.86 -8.21 28.78
CA ASP A 198 7.84 -8.47 29.82
C ASP A 198 6.43 -7.95 29.51
N ARG A 199 6.27 -6.85 28.76
CA ARG A 199 4.97 -6.23 28.43
C ARG A 199 4.99 -5.45 27.10
N GLY A 200 5.70 -5.97 26.11
CA GLY A 200 5.82 -5.32 24.82
C GLY A 200 4.50 -5.29 24.04
N VAL A 201 3.99 -4.10 23.72
CA VAL A 201 2.81 -3.95 22.85
C VAL A 201 3.16 -4.39 21.43
N LEU A 202 2.44 -5.39 20.91
CA LEU A 202 2.56 -5.83 19.52
C LEU A 202 1.73 -4.94 18.59
N LYS A 203 2.35 -4.45 17.51
CA LYS A 203 1.71 -3.70 16.42
C LYS A 203 2.02 -4.43 15.10
N PRO A 204 1.13 -4.48 14.10
CA PRO A 204 1.56 -4.81 12.74
C PRO A 204 2.71 -3.88 12.32
N ASP A 205 3.69 -4.39 11.58
CA ASP A 205 4.81 -3.57 11.10
C ASP A 205 4.43 -2.77 9.83
N VAL A 206 3.31 -2.06 9.94
CA VAL A 206 2.76 -1.14 8.95
C VAL A 206 2.75 0.28 9.49
N VAL A 207 2.88 1.28 8.62
CA VAL A 207 2.83 2.69 9.01
C VAL A 207 1.36 3.12 9.08
N PHE A 208 0.86 3.38 10.29
CA PHE A 208 -0.52 3.87 10.47
C PHE A 208 -0.67 5.34 10.09
N PHE A 209 -1.92 5.78 9.91
CA PHE A 209 -2.20 7.21 9.75
C PHE A 209 -1.72 7.99 10.99
N GLY A 210 -1.00 9.07 10.75
CA GLY A 210 -0.36 9.87 11.81
C GLY A 210 1.02 9.37 12.23
N GLU A 211 1.44 8.17 11.80
CA GLU A 211 2.80 7.64 12.01
C GLU A 211 3.75 8.15 10.91
N ASN A 212 5.02 8.32 11.27
CA ASN A 212 6.05 8.66 10.30
C ASN A 212 6.61 7.39 9.66
N VAL A 213 6.72 7.40 8.33
CA VAL A 213 7.54 6.41 7.64
C VAL A 213 8.98 6.52 8.14
N PRO A 214 9.66 5.40 8.49
CA PRO A 214 11.04 5.43 8.94
C PRO A 214 11.95 6.19 7.98
N ARG A 215 12.76 7.12 8.51
CA ARG A 215 13.63 7.98 7.72
C ARG A 215 14.56 7.21 6.76
N PRO A 216 15.25 6.13 7.18
CA PRO A 216 16.09 5.35 6.27
C PRO A 216 15.33 4.77 5.07
N ARG A 217 14.06 4.38 5.27
CA ARG A 217 13.20 3.87 4.20
C ARG A 217 12.82 4.97 3.21
N VAL A 218 12.49 6.16 3.70
CA VAL A 218 12.22 7.33 2.85
C VAL A 218 13.46 7.71 2.05
N GLU A 219 14.64 7.70 2.66
CA GLU A 219 15.92 7.98 2.00
C GLU A 219 16.25 6.93 0.93
N GLN A 220 15.92 5.66 1.15
CA GLN A 220 16.04 4.62 0.13
C GLN A 220 15.12 4.86 -1.07
N CYS A 221 13.87 5.28 -0.83
CA CYS A 221 12.94 5.64 -1.91
C CYS A 221 13.46 6.83 -2.73
N TYR A 222 14.00 7.87 -2.08
CA TYR A 222 14.58 9.01 -2.80
C TYR A 222 15.76 8.57 -3.67
N ARG A 223 16.69 7.77 -3.12
CA ARG A 223 17.82 7.22 -3.90
C ARG A 223 17.35 6.44 -5.12
N LEU A 224 16.36 5.56 -4.96
CA LEU A 224 15.81 4.80 -6.09
C LEU A 224 15.23 5.71 -7.19
N VAL A 225 14.53 6.78 -6.81
CA VAL A 225 14.03 7.77 -7.78
C VAL A 225 15.17 8.58 -8.39
N ASP A 226 16.20 8.92 -7.63
CA ASP A 226 17.40 9.63 -8.10
C ASP A 226 18.22 8.80 -9.08
N ASP A 227 18.31 7.50 -8.86
CA ASP A 227 19.06 6.56 -9.69
C ASP A 227 18.30 6.15 -10.97
N SER A 228 17.01 6.51 -11.09
CA SER A 228 16.14 6.20 -12.23
C SER A 228 15.99 7.37 -13.19
N ASP A 229 15.67 7.11 -14.46
CA ASP A 229 15.47 8.15 -15.47
C ASP A 229 14.01 8.63 -15.56
N ALA A 230 13.06 7.82 -15.10
CA ALA A 230 11.65 8.14 -15.02
C ALA A 230 10.96 7.50 -13.81
N LEU A 231 9.77 8.00 -13.46
CA LEU A 231 8.90 7.45 -12.44
C LEU A 231 7.57 7.00 -13.06
N LEU A 232 7.23 5.73 -12.89
CA LEU A 232 5.94 5.15 -13.30
C LEU A 232 5.05 4.90 -12.07
N VAL A 233 3.95 5.65 -11.97
CA VAL A 233 2.97 5.54 -10.89
C VAL A 233 1.83 4.61 -11.31
N LEU A 234 1.51 3.61 -10.47
CA LEU A 234 0.52 2.58 -10.76
C LEU A 234 -0.56 2.54 -9.68
N GLY A 235 -1.81 2.82 -10.03
CA GLY A 235 -2.95 2.56 -9.14
C GLY A 235 -2.92 3.34 -7.83
N SER A 236 -2.48 4.59 -7.85
CA SER A 236 -2.39 5.43 -6.66
C SER A 236 -3.10 6.76 -6.89
N SER A 237 -4.02 7.12 -5.99
CA SER A 237 -4.63 8.46 -5.98
C SER A 237 -3.64 9.56 -5.58
N LEU A 238 -2.49 9.19 -4.98
CA LEU A 238 -1.45 10.10 -4.47
C LEU A 238 -1.96 11.18 -3.50
N THR A 239 -3.11 10.98 -2.88
CA THR A 239 -3.69 11.98 -1.97
C THR A 239 -2.89 12.11 -0.67
N VAL A 240 -2.21 11.03 -0.26
CA VAL A 240 -1.30 11.02 0.89
C VAL A 240 0.09 11.49 0.47
N MET A 241 0.65 12.45 1.21
CA MET A 241 1.97 13.03 0.92
C MET A 241 3.12 12.01 0.92
N SER A 242 2.94 10.87 1.59
CA SER A 242 3.97 9.84 1.71
C SER A 242 4.40 9.27 0.36
N GLY A 243 3.49 9.11 -0.60
CA GLY A 243 3.78 8.73 -1.99
C GLY A 243 4.00 9.95 -2.90
N LEU A 244 3.14 10.98 -2.79
CA LEU A 244 3.18 12.17 -3.66
C LEU A 244 4.52 12.92 -3.63
N ARG A 245 5.26 12.87 -2.51
CA ARG A 245 6.58 13.51 -2.41
C ARG A 245 7.58 12.97 -3.44
N PHE A 246 7.47 11.71 -3.84
CA PHE A 246 8.38 11.11 -4.84
C PHE A 246 8.03 11.56 -6.25
N VAL A 247 6.74 11.72 -6.54
CA VAL A 247 6.25 12.30 -7.81
C VAL A 247 6.74 13.73 -7.97
N ARG A 248 6.56 14.57 -6.94
CA ARG A 248 7.06 15.96 -6.96
C ARG A 248 8.57 16.05 -7.08
N HIS A 249 9.28 15.12 -6.46
CA HIS A 249 10.73 15.06 -6.52
C HIS A 249 11.22 14.73 -7.93
N ALA A 250 10.65 13.68 -8.56
CA ALA A 250 10.95 13.30 -9.93
C ALA A 250 10.68 14.47 -10.91
N ALA A 251 9.50 15.09 -10.81
CA ALA A 251 9.13 16.23 -11.66
C ALA A 251 10.06 17.44 -11.46
N LYS A 252 10.40 17.77 -10.20
CA LYS A 252 11.36 18.85 -9.89
C LYS A 252 12.76 18.58 -10.47
N ALA A 253 13.16 17.30 -10.54
CA ALA A 253 14.41 16.87 -11.14
C ALA A 253 14.35 16.80 -12.69
N GLY A 254 13.23 17.17 -13.32
CA GLY A 254 13.05 17.12 -14.77
C GLY A 254 12.85 15.71 -15.33
N LYS A 255 12.56 14.72 -14.48
CA LYS A 255 12.34 13.33 -14.89
C LYS A 255 10.89 13.12 -15.32
N PRO A 256 10.61 12.37 -16.40
CA PRO A 256 9.25 12.05 -16.78
C PRO A 256 8.50 11.33 -15.65
N VAL A 257 7.26 11.77 -15.42
CA VAL A 257 6.33 11.12 -14.50
C VAL A 257 5.18 10.57 -15.32
N LEU A 258 5.11 9.25 -15.39
CA LEU A 258 4.07 8.50 -16.09
C LEU A 258 3.08 7.99 -15.04
N ILE A 259 1.78 8.14 -15.28
CA ILE A 259 0.76 7.63 -14.38
C ILE A 259 -0.17 6.68 -15.15
N ILE A 260 -0.36 5.47 -14.66
CA ILE A 260 -1.46 4.59 -15.08
C ILE A 260 -2.40 4.42 -13.89
N ASN A 261 -3.56 5.05 -13.98
CA ASN A 261 -4.52 5.05 -12.88
C ASN A 261 -5.93 5.35 -13.39
N HIS A 262 -6.90 4.57 -12.90
CA HIS A 262 -8.31 4.90 -13.12
C HIS A 262 -8.70 6.14 -12.31
N GLY A 263 -9.17 7.17 -13.00
CA GLY A 263 -9.55 8.44 -12.36
C GLY A 263 -8.36 9.35 -11.98
N ARG A 264 -8.69 10.56 -11.51
CA ARG A 264 -7.71 11.63 -11.23
C ARG A 264 -6.79 11.28 -10.06
N THR A 265 -5.56 11.76 -10.13
CA THR A 265 -4.61 11.68 -9.00
C THR A 265 -4.19 13.08 -8.56
N ARG A 266 -3.72 13.20 -7.32
CA ARG A 266 -3.14 14.45 -6.83
C ARG A 266 -1.78 14.79 -7.49
N GLY A 267 -1.21 13.84 -8.23
CA GLY A 267 0.04 14.01 -8.98
C GLY A 267 -0.16 14.39 -10.46
N ASP A 268 -1.39 14.58 -10.92
CA ASP A 268 -1.68 14.77 -12.36
C ASP A 268 -1.00 16.01 -12.95
N LYS A 269 -0.83 17.07 -12.15
CA LYS A 269 -0.15 18.30 -12.58
C LYS A 269 1.37 18.16 -12.71
N GLU A 270 1.94 17.14 -12.07
CA GLU A 270 3.36 16.79 -12.17
C GLU A 270 3.61 15.73 -13.25
N ALA A 271 2.55 15.14 -13.82
CA ALA A 271 2.64 14.06 -14.79
C ALA A 271 2.98 14.57 -16.19
N THR A 272 3.87 13.84 -16.87
CA THR A 272 4.05 13.94 -18.33
C THR A 272 2.82 13.39 -19.06
N VAL A 273 2.28 12.27 -18.57
CA VAL A 273 1.07 11.63 -19.09
C VAL A 273 0.33 10.88 -17.98
N ARG A 274 -1.00 10.93 -17.98
CA ARG A 274 -1.87 10.01 -17.23
C ARG A 274 -2.71 9.16 -18.19
N VAL A 275 -2.47 7.86 -18.14
CA VAL A 275 -3.24 6.84 -18.85
C VAL A 275 -4.37 6.34 -17.96
N ASP A 276 -5.60 6.49 -18.43
CA ASP A 276 -6.82 6.13 -17.72
C ASP A 276 -7.34 4.77 -18.22
N ARG A 277 -6.72 3.68 -17.75
CA ARG A 277 -7.02 2.29 -18.14
C ARG A 277 -6.94 1.33 -16.94
N PRO A 278 -7.62 0.17 -16.99
CA PRO A 278 -7.39 -0.94 -16.06
C PRO A 278 -5.91 -1.36 -16.05
N LEU A 279 -5.37 -1.63 -14.87
CA LEU A 279 -3.93 -1.86 -14.70
C LEU A 279 -3.46 -3.18 -15.28
N GLY A 280 -4.21 -4.27 -15.05
CA GLY A 280 -3.84 -5.59 -15.58
C GLY A 280 -3.71 -5.58 -17.09
N GLU A 281 -4.69 -5.00 -17.78
CA GLU A 281 -4.71 -4.87 -19.24
C GLU A 281 -3.58 -3.95 -19.73
N ALA A 282 -3.47 -2.74 -19.18
CA ALA A 282 -2.50 -1.75 -19.63
C ALA A 282 -1.04 -2.21 -19.41
N LEU A 283 -0.75 -2.87 -18.30
CA LEU A 283 0.60 -3.36 -18.00
C LEU A 283 0.97 -4.60 -18.82
N THR A 284 0.00 -5.46 -19.12
CA THR A 284 0.22 -6.61 -20.02
C THR A 284 0.52 -6.16 -21.45
N GLU A 285 -0.20 -5.14 -21.94
CA GLU A 285 0.09 -4.51 -23.23
C GLU A 285 1.47 -3.83 -23.22
N LEU A 286 1.80 -3.08 -22.16
CA LEU A 286 3.12 -2.47 -21.99
C LEU A 286 4.24 -3.50 -22.09
N VAL A 287 4.13 -4.62 -21.36
CA VAL A 287 5.11 -5.74 -21.42
C VAL A 287 5.26 -6.30 -22.84
N SER A 288 4.20 -6.30 -23.65
CA SER A 288 4.26 -6.82 -25.02
C SER A 288 4.88 -5.82 -26.00
N ALA A 289 4.81 -4.52 -25.68
CA ALA A 289 5.25 -3.44 -26.54
C ALA A 289 6.71 -2.98 -26.30
N VAL A 290 7.35 -3.42 -25.21
CA VAL A 290 8.75 -3.13 -24.87
C VAL A 290 9.67 -4.36 -24.97
#